data_AF-A0A3E1DWK1-F1
#
_entry.id   AF-A0A3E1DWK1-F1
#
_cell.length_a   1.000
_cell.length_b   1.000
_cell.length_c   1.000
_cell.angle_alpha   90.00
_cell.angle_beta   90.00
_cell.angle_gamma   90.00
#
_symmetry.space_group_name_H-M   'P 1'
#
loop_
_entity.id
_entity.type
_entity.pdbx_description
1 polymer ?
#
loop_
_entity_poly.entity_id
_entity_poly.type
_entity_poly.pdbx_seq_one_letter_code
_entity_poly.pdbx_strand_id
1 'polypeptide(L)'
;MNSKSILRIVACLTALFLLGGVCGYATSGRLDPRPSYPRSTQWAERWMEQRMVEDFQRIGATPEQQDELRPIYGRLLAEFNAIQEESAQKVSDSFKRHGRDVWMKLTPEQREEFQKVNQERRNRAPKSSANSQ
;
A
#
# COMPACT_ATOMS: atom_id res chain seq x y z
N MET A 1 34.51 29.50 25.34
CA MET A 1 33.82 28.24 25.67
C MET A 1 34.88 27.12 25.70
N ASN A 2 35.06 26.44 26.82
CA ASN A 2 36.21 25.55 27.01
C ASN A 2 36.10 24.32 26.09
N SER A 3 37.19 23.96 25.41
CA SER A 3 37.27 22.79 24.51
C SER A 3 36.81 21.49 25.19
N LYS A 4 37.09 21.35 26.51
CA LYS A 4 36.59 20.25 27.34
C LYS A 4 35.06 20.19 27.46
N SER A 5 34.39 21.34 27.49
CA SER A 5 32.92 21.42 27.55
C SER A 5 32.28 21.09 26.20
N ILE A 6 32.90 21.54 25.10
CA ILE A 6 32.46 21.20 23.74
C ILE A 6 32.57 19.69 23.49
N LEU A 7 33.68 19.07 23.89
CA LEU A 7 33.88 17.63 23.74
C LEU A 7 32.83 16.80 24.50
N ARG A 8 32.44 17.25 25.70
CA ARG A 8 31.37 16.61 26.49
C ARG A 8 30.00 16.75 25.83
N ILE A 9 29.68 17.92 25.27
CA ILE A 9 28.42 18.15 24.55
C ILE A 9 28.34 17.24 23.32
N VAL A 10 29.41 17.18 22.53
CA VAL A 10 29.46 16.31 21.34
C VAL A 10 29.32 14.84 21.74
N ALA A 11 30.01 14.38 22.78
CA ALA A 11 29.89 13.01 23.26
C ALA A 11 28.45 12.67 23.72
N CYS A 12 27.78 13.57 24.44
CA CYS A 12 26.40 13.39 24.85
C CYS A 12 25.43 13.33 23.65
N LEU A 13 25.62 14.21 22.65
CA LEU A 13 24.76 14.22 21.47
C LEU A 13 24.93 12.96 20.63
N THR A 14 26.17 12.49 20.45
CA THR A 14 26.45 11.22 19.75
C THR A 14 25.83 10.04 20.50
N ALA A 15 25.94 10.00 21.84
CA ALA A 15 25.32 8.96 22.64
C ALA A 15 23.79 8.96 22.51
N LEU A 16 23.13 10.12 22.57
CA LEU A 16 21.69 10.25 22.38
C LEU A 16 21.26 9.84 20.96
N PHE A 17 22.04 10.20 19.94
CA PHE A 17 21.75 9.85 18.56
C PHE A 17 21.88 8.34 18.31
N LEU A 18 22.91 7.70 18.88
CA LEU A 18 23.09 6.25 18.81
C LEU A 18 21.98 5.53 19.60
N LEU A 19 21.60 6.03 20.77
CA LEU A 19 20.52 5.43 21.57
C LEU A 19 19.17 5.55 20.85
N GLY A 20 18.87 6.72 20.28
CA GLY A 20 17.68 6.96 19.47
C GLY A 20 17.68 6.14 18.18
N GLY A 21 18.84 6.00 17.53
CA GLY A 21 19.03 5.19 16.32
C GLY A 21 18.82 3.70 16.57
N VAL A 22 19.36 3.15 17.66
CA VAL A 22 19.17 1.75 18.05
C VAL A 22 17.72 1.47 18.44
N CYS A 23 17.07 2.39 19.17
CA CYS A 23 15.66 2.26 19.54
C CYS A 23 14.73 2.35 18.31
N GLY A 24 15.01 3.28 17.40
CA GLY A 24 14.30 3.41 16.12
C GLY A 24 14.52 2.20 15.22
N TYR A 25 15.74 1.67 15.12
CA TYR A 25 16.03 0.47 14.33
C TYR A 25 15.30 -0.77 14.88
N ALA A 26 15.35 -0.98 16.21
CA ALA A 26 14.70 -2.12 16.88
C ALA A 26 13.16 -2.07 16.86
N THR A 27 12.56 -0.90 16.65
CA THR A 27 11.11 -0.73 16.48
C THR A 27 10.71 -0.70 15.00
N SER A 28 11.57 -0.23 14.09
CA SER A 28 11.28 -0.23 12.64
C SER A 28 11.14 -1.63 12.04
N GLY A 29 11.87 -2.63 12.56
CA GLY A 29 11.73 -4.03 12.18
C GLY A 29 10.62 -4.79 12.93
N ARG A 30 9.94 -4.14 13.89
CA ARG A 30 8.86 -4.71 14.72
C ARG A 30 7.52 -3.99 14.59
N LEU A 31 7.45 -2.93 13.79
CA LEU A 31 6.20 -2.58 13.15
C LEU A 31 5.90 -3.76 12.24
N ASP A 32 4.93 -4.58 12.66
CA ASP A 32 4.32 -5.60 11.81
C ASP A 32 4.31 -5.06 10.39
N PRO A 33 4.77 -5.82 9.38
CA PRO A 33 4.36 -5.48 8.04
C PRO A 33 2.85 -5.45 8.12
N ARG A 34 2.25 -4.23 8.10
CA ARG A 34 0.84 -4.05 7.79
C ARG A 34 0.59 -5.09 6.75
N PRO A 35 -0.24 -6.13 7.00
CA PRO A 35 -0.32 -7.25 6.10
C PRO A 35 -0.51 -6.61 4.75
N SER A 36 0.52 -6.77 3.91
CA SER A 36 0.45 -6.36 2.52
C SER A 36 -0.47 -7.42 1.97
N TYR A 37 -1.76 -7.26 2.27
CA TYR A 37 -2.81 -8.02 1.64
C TYR A 37 -2.48 -7.81 0.18
N PRO A 38 -2.10 -8.88 -0.55
CA PRO A 38 -2.03 -8.75 -1.98
C PRO A 38 -3.35 -8.11 -2.39
N ARG A 39 -3.35 -7.26 -3.42
CA ARG A 39 -4.59 -6.94 -4.15
C ARG A 39 -5.12 -8.21 -4.83
N SER A 40 -5.15 -9.34 -4.12
CA SER A 40 -5.91 -10.50 -4.49
C SER A 40 -7.36 -10.15 -4.20
N THR A 41 -8.22 -10.53 -5.12
CA THR A 41 -9.69 -10.54 -5.00
C THR A 41 -10.19 -11.01 -3.62
N GLN A 42 -9.39 -11.82 -2.92
CA GLN A 42 -9.67 -12.34 -1.58
C GLN A 42 -9.85 -11.26 -0.51
N TRP A 43 -9.27 -10.05 -0.61
CA TRP A 43 -9.49 -9.04 0.44
C TRP A 43 -10.96 -8.58 0.46
N ALA A 44 -11.57 -8.39 -0.72
CA ALA A 44 -12.94 -7.91 -0.85
C ALA A 44 -13.91 -9.00 -0.42
N GLU A 45 -13.62 -10.24 -0.79
CA GLU A 45 -14.35 -11.43 -0.32
C GLU A 45 -14.32 -11.52 1.20
N ARG A 46 -13.13 -11.47 1.83
CA ARG A 46 -12.99 -11.53 3.30
C ARG A 46 -13.67 -10.36 4.00
N TRP A 47 -13.53 -9.15 3.45
CA TRP A 47 -14.18 -7.96 4.01
C TRP A 47 -15.72 -8.08 3.93
N MET A 48 -16.24 -8.54 2.79
CA MET A 48 -17.68 -8.74 2.60
C MET A 48 -18.22 -9.83 3.51
N GLU A 49 -17.51 -10.94 3.64
CA GLU A 49 -17.88 -12.06 4.52
C GLU A 49 -17.92 -11.60 5.99
N GLN A 50 -16.88 -10.90 6.45
CA GLN A 50 -16.85 -10.35 7.80
C GLN A 50 -18.01 -9.37 8.03
N ARG A 51 -18.26 -8.47 7.07
CA ARG A 51 -19.34 -7.48 7.15
C ARG A 51 -20.71 -8.14 7.24
N MET A 52 -20.96 -9.16 6.41
CA MET A 52 -22.20 -9.93 6.39
C MET A 52 -22.44 -10.63 7.74
N VAL A 53 -21.43 -11.27 8.31
CA VAL A 53 -21.52 -11.92 9.62
C VAL A 53 -21.85 -10.90 10.72
N GLU A 54 -21.19 -9.76 10.72
CA GLU A 54 -21.47 -8.67 11.67
C GLU A 54 -22.91 -8.14 11.53
N ASP A 55 -23.40 -7.97 10.30
CA ASP A 55 -24.77 -7.50 10.04
C ASP A 55 -25.81 -8.52 10.52
N PHE A 56 -25.63 -9.81 10.20
CA PHE A 56 -26.53 -10.88 10.65
C PHE A 56 -26.60 -10.99 12.17
N GLN A 57 -25.46 -10.86 12.86
CA GLN A 57 -25.41 -10.87 14.31
C GLN A 57 -26.14 -9.66 14.92
N ARG A 58 -25.94 -8.46 14.36
CA ARG A 58 -26.54 -7.22 14.89
C ARG A 58 -28.06 -7.19 14.75
N ILE A 59 -28.59 -7.71 13.65
CA ILE A 59 -30.04 -7.72 13.40
C ILE A 59 -30.72 -8.98 13.94
N GLY A 60 -29.96 -9.95 14.45
CA GLY A 60 -30.48 -11.23 14.93
C GLY A 60 -31.14 -12.05 13.82
N ALA A 61 -30.54 -12.08 12.63
CA ALA A 61 -31.10 -12.76 11.47
C ALA A 61 -31.24 -14.28 11.70
N THR A 62 -32.41 -14.84 11.43
CA THR A 62 -32.61 -16.31 11.47
C THR A 62 -31.83 -17.00 10.36
N PRO A 63 -31.53 -18.31 10.46
CA PRO A 63 -30.83 -19.04 9.40
C PRO A 63 -31.50 -18.89 8.03
N GLU A 64 -32.83 -18.93 7.98
CA GLU A 64 -33.60 -18.76 6.75
C GLU A 64 -33.42 -17.36 6.16
N GLN A 65 -33.45 -16.32 6.99
CA GLN A 65 -33.18 -14.95 6.56
C GLN A 65 -31.74 -14.77 6.08
N GLN A 66 -30.77 -15.42 6.73
CA GLN A 66 -29.38 -15.38 6.29
C GLN A 66 -29.23 -15.99 4.89
N ASP A 67 -29.89 -17.11 4.62
CA ASP A 67 -29.86 -17.76 3.32
C ASP A 67 -30.54 -16.91 2.23
N GLU A 68 -31.62 -16.21 2.57
CA GLU A 68 -32.26 -15.25 1.65
C GLU A 68 -31.41 -14.00 1.39
N LEU A 69 -30.64 -13.54 2.37
CA LEU A 69 -29.83 -12.32 2.27
C LEU A 69 -28.46 -12.55 1.63
N ARG A 70 -27.87 -13.75 1.75
CA ARG A 70 -26.57 -14.11 1.16
C ARG A 70 -26.43 -13.73 -0.33
N PRO A 71 -27.40 -14.01 -1.22
CA PRO A 71 -27.34 -13.59 -2.61
C PRO A 71 -27.24 -12.07 -2.82
N ILE A 72 -27.78 -11.26 -1.91
CA ILE A 72 -27.71 -9.79 -2.00
C ILE A 72 -26.26 -9.33 -1.78
N TYR A 73 -25.57 -9.86 -0.77
CA TYR A 73 -24.15 -9.59 -0.54
C TYR A 73 -23.27 -10.11 -1.69
N GLY A 74 -23.63 -11.27 -2.25
CA GLY A 74 -22.96 -11.83 -3.43
C GLY A 74 -23.02 -10.89 -4.64
N ARG A 75 -24.19 -10.28 -4.90
CA ARG A 75 -24.32 -9.25 -5.95
C ARG A 75 -23.48 -8.02 -5.67
N LEU A 76 -23.48 -7.52 -4.44
CA LEU A 76 -22.67 -6.36 -4.06
C LEU A 76 -21.17 -6.60 -4.29
N LEU A 77 -20.67 -7.79 -3.94
CA LEU A 77 -19.28 -8.17 -4.19
C LEU A 77 -18.98 -8.21 -5.70
N ALA A 78 -19.88 -8.78 -6.50
CA ALA A 78 -19.72 -8.84 -7.95
C ALA A 78 -19.67 -7.43 -8.58
N GLU A 79 -20.58 -6.53 -8.18
CA GLU A 79 -20.60 -5.13 -8.63
C GLU A 79 -19.31 -4.40 -8.25
N PHE A 80 -18.86 -4.60 -7.01
CA PHE A 80 -17.62 -4.01 -6.53
C PHE A 80 -16.39 -4.47 -7.34
N ASN A 81 -16.31 -5.77 -7.65
CA ASN A 81 -15.24 -6.33 -8.47
C ASN A 81 -15.27 -5.77 -9.90
N ALA A 82 -16.46 -5.63 -10.50
CA ALA A 82 -16.61 -5.03 -11.82
C ALA A 82 -16.13 -3.56 -11.85
N ILE A 83 -16.49 -2.77 -10.82
CA ILE A 83 -16.02 -1.38 -10.68
C ILE A 83 -14.50 -1.32 -10.55
N GLN A 84 -13.90 -2.22 -9.76
CA GLN A 84 -12.45 -2.31 -9.60
C GLN A 84 -11.76 -2.57 -10.94
N GLU A 85 -12.24 -3.55 -11.70
CA GLU A 85 -11.67 -3.92 -13.00
C GLU A 85 -11.77 -2.76 -14.00
N GLU A 86 -12.94 -2.16 -14.14
CA GLU A 86 -13.16 -1.02 -15.02
C GLU A 86 -12.29 0.18 -14.62
N SER A 87 -12.24 0.48 -13.33
CA SER A 87 -11.46 1.59 -12.79
C SER A 87 -9.96 1.38 -12.98
N ALA A 88 -9.47 0.15 -12.78
CA ALA A 88 -8.06 -0.18 -12.96
C ALA A 88 -7.61 0.08 -14.40
N GLN A 89 -8.42 -0.32 -15.37
CA GLN A 89 -8.15 -0.06 -16.78
C GLN A 89 -8.13 1.44 -17.09
N LYS A 90 -9.15 2.19 -16.63
CA LYS A 90 -9.22 3.65 -16.82
C LYS A 90 -8.03 4.40 -16.22
N VAL A 91 -7.60 3.99 -15.02
CA VAL A 91 -6.43 4.57 -14.35
C VAL A 91 -5.17 4.27 -15.15
N SER A 92 -4.97 3.02 -15.57
CA SER A 92 -3.83 2.61 -16.40
C SER A 92 -3.73 3.44 -17.69
N ASP A 93 -4.85 3.60 -18.39
CA ASP A 93 -4.89 4.36 -19.64
C ASP A 93 -4.69 5.87 -19.41
N SER A 94 -5.16 6.41 -18.29
CA SER A 94 -4.86 7.79 -17.88
C SER A 94 -3.36 8.01 -17.69
N PHE A 95 -2.68 7.11 -16.96
CA PHE A 95 -1.23 7.19 -16.76
C PHE A 95 -0.44 7.05 -18.07
N LYS A 96 -0.85 6.15 -18.98
CA LYS A 96 -0.22 6.00 -20.30
C LYS A 96 -0.35 7.27 -21.14
N ARG A 97 -1.55 7.87 -21.18
CA ARG A 97 -1.80 9.12 -21.92
C ARG A 97 -0.95 10.25 -21.34
N HIS A 98 -1.02 10.46 -20.02
CA HIS A 98 -0.21 11.47 -19.35
C HIS A 98 1.29 11.30 -19.62
N GLY A 99 1.81 10.06 -19.51
CA GLY A 99 3.21 9.76 -19.79
C GLY A 99 3.61 10.07 -21.24
N ARG A 100 2.74 9.78 -22.21
CA ARG A 100 2.94 10.12 -23.62
C ARG A 100 2.96 11.63 -23.84
N ASP A 101 2.01 12.35 -23.25
CA ASP A 101 1.87 13.80 -23.40
C ASP A 101 3.08 14.54 -22.83
N VAL A 102 3.60 14.08 -21.68
CA VAL A 102 4.85 14.56 -21.11
C VAL A 102 6.01 14.24 -22.04
N TRP A 103 6.16 12.98 -22.47
CA TRP A 103 7.26 12.52 -23.34
C TRP A 103 7.42 13.36 -24.62
N MET A 104 6.30 13.70 -25.26
CA MET A 104 6.29 14.49 -26.50
C MET A 104 6.83 15.92 -26.29
N LYS A 105 6.73 16.48 -25.08
CA LYS A 105 7.19 17.83 -24.74
C LYS A 105 8.64 17.89 -24.24
N LEU A 106 9.27 16.74 -24.00
CA LEU A 106 10.64 16.68 -23.51
C LEU A 106 11.66 16.79 -24.65
N THR A 107 12.78 17.45 -24.36
CA THR A 107 14.02 17.39 -25.16
C THR A 107 14.66 16.00 -25.09
N PRO A 108 15.56 15.65 -26.03
CA PRO A 108 16.28 14.37 -26.00
C PRO A 108 16.97 14.09 -24.66
N GLU A 109 17.66 15.08 -24.10
CA GLU A 109 18.39 14.94 -22.82
C GLU A 109 17.43 14.72 -21.65
N GLN A 110 16.30 15.45 -21.63
CA GLN A 110 15.26 15.26 -20.62
C GLN A 110 14.54 13.91 -20.73
N ARG A 111 14.43 13.35 -21.94
CA ARG A 111 13.85 12.01 -22.16
C ARG A 111 14.70 10.92 -21.54
N GLU A 112 16.03 11.00 -21.67
CA GLU A 112 16.95 10.05 -21.02
C GLU A 112 16.81 10.10 -19.49
N GLU A 113 16.76 11.31 -18.92
CA GLU A 113 16.59 11.47 -17.48
C GLU A 113 15.22 10.97 -17.01
N PHE A 114 14.15 11.25 -17.78
CA PHE A 114 12.82 10.73 -17.49
C PHE A 114 12.74 9.20 -17.52
N GLN A 115 13.49 8.54 -18.41
CA GLN A 115 13.61 7.08 -18.41
C GLN A 115 14.31 6.57 -17.15
N LYS A 116 15.41 7.19 -16.73
CA LYS A 116 16.12 6.82 -15.48
C LYS A 116 15.22 6.95 -14.27
N VAL A 117 14.52 8.07 -14.12
CA VAL A 117 13.57 8.31 -13.02
C VAL A 117 12.47 7.23 -12.98
N ASN A 118 11.93 6.86 -14.14
CA ASN A 118 10.91 5.81 -14.20
C ASN A 118 11.49 4.42 -13.86
N GLN A 119 12.72 4.14 -14.26
CA GLN A 119 13.41 2.90 -13.92
C GLN A 119 13.70 2.82 -12.41
N GLU A 120 14.15 3.90 -11.79
CA GLU A 120 14.31 3.98 -10.34
C GLU A 120 12.99 3.74 -9.60
N ARG A 121 11.89 4.35 -10.06
CA ARG A 121 10.56 4.13 -9.48
C ARG A 121 10.14 2.66 -9.56
N ARG A 122 10.39 1.99 -10.69
CA ARG A 122 10.14 0.54 -10.83
C ARG A 122 10.99 -0.30 -9.89
N ASN A 123 12.25 0.10 -9.67
CA ASN A 123 13.16 -0.61 -8.78
C ASN A 123 12.84 -0.38 -7.29
N ARG A 124 12.28 0.78 -6.94
CA ARG A 124 11.82 1.12 -5.57
C ARG A 124 10.43 0.58 -5.25
N ALA A 125 9.62 0.24 -6.25
CA ALA A 125 8.35 -0.41 -6.02
C ALA A 125 8.63 -1.73 -5.28
N PRO A 126 7.95 -2.00 -4.15
CA PRO A 126 8.11 -3.28 -3.47
C PRO A 126 7.83 -4.37 -4.50
N LYS A 127 8.79 -5.27 -4.72
CA LYS A 127 8.60 -6.47 -5.54
C LYS A 127 7.46 -7.23 -4.89
N SER A 128 6.21 -7.03 -5.34
CA SER A 128 5.11 -7.86 -4.91
C SER A 128 5.50 -9.28 -5.31
N SER A 129 5.60 -10.15 -4.32
CA SER A 129 5.95 -11.56 -4.39
C SER A 129 5.47 -12.24 -5.68
N ALA A 130 6.30 -12.17 -6.72
CA ALA A 130 6.34 -13.15 -7.80
C ALA A 130 7.07 -14.38 -7.23
N ASN A 131 6.38 -15.11 -6.36
CA ASN A 131 6.67 -16.50 -6.01
C ASN A 131 5.46 -17.04 -5.24
N SER A 132 4.46 -17.47 -5.99
CA SER A 132 3.45 -18.43 -5.56
C SER A 132 3.23 -19.34 -6.76
N GLN A 133 4.26 -20.15 -7.04
CA GLN A 133 4.13 -21.43 -7.74
C GLN A 133 4.48 -22.51 -6.73
#